data_AF-A0A2N3D9N3-F1
#
_entry.id   AF-A0A2N3D9N3-F1
#
_cell.length_a   1.000
_cell.length_b   1.000
_cell.length_c   1.000
_cell.angle_alpha   90.00
_cell.angle_beta   90.00
_cell.angle_gamma   90.00
#
_symmetry.space_group_name_H-M   'P 1'
#
loop_
_entity.id
_entity.type
_entity.pdbx_description
1 polymer ?
#
loop_
_entity_poly.entity_id
_entity_poly.type
_entity_poly.pdbx_seq_one_letter_code
_entity_poly.pdbx_strand_id
1 'polypeptide(L)'
;MLKHANVRDALMLLDKQYRSAQGGGPSHLLIMYSKLALLECCGWFEESFDEIVINSVRKKLRYVRDRKDLMQKIKSTHGFDYNTNFRPMLVYGVGICKVLDIEKEMDRNGDLTVLKGVLGNLNSMRRVAAHTTSNGITQTFPDPATMLSYYNTTFPIIRRYWEIVGSN
;
A
#
# COMPACT_ATOMS: atom_id res chain seq x y z
N MET A 1 -3.58 9.70 -11.85
CA MET A 1 -4.82 9.07 -11.39
C MET A 1 -4.37 7.82 -10.69
N LEU A 2 -4.64 7.70 -9.39
CA LEU A 2 -4.36 6.46 -8.65
C LEU A 2 -5.00 5.30 -9.44
N LYS A 3 -4.27 4.23 -9.76
CA LYS A 3 -4.82 3.07 -10.47
C LYS A 3 -5.65 2.24 -9.50
N HIS A 4 -6.84 2.73 -9.14
CA HIS A 4 -7.63 2.24 -8.01
C HIS A 4 -8.68 1.17 -8.37
N ALA A 5 -9.18 1.19 -9.62
CA ALA A 5 -10.29 0.32 -10.02
C ALA A 5 -9.93 -1.17 -9.98
N ASN A 6 -8.66 -1.53 -10.24
CA ASN A 6 -8.29 -2.93 -10.43
C ASN A 6 -8.07 -3.68 -9.10
N VAL A 7 -7.56 -3.01 -8.06
CA VAL A 7 -7.16 -3.69 -6.80
C VAL A 7 -8.37 -4.05 -5.95
N ARG A 8 -9.33 -3.12 -5.78
CA ARG A 8 -10.53 -3.40 -5.00
C ARG A 8 -11.33 -4.57 -5.59
N ASP A 9 -11.49 -4.57 -6.91
CA ASP A 9 -12.21 -5.62 -7.62
C ASP A 9 -11.46 -6.95 -7.54
N ALA A 10 -10.12 -6.94 -7.62
CA ALA A 10 -9.30 -8.13 -7.37
C ALA A 10 -9.48 -8.67 -5.94
N LEU A 11 -9.43 -7.81 -4.92
CA LEU A 11 -9.64 -8.21 -3.52
C LEU A 11 -11.06 -8.77 -3.29
N MET A 12 -12.08 -8.15 -3.90
CA MET A 12 -13.46 -8.67 -3.85
C MET A 12 -13.60 -10.02 -4.54
N LEU A 13 -12.95 -10.21 -5.69
CA LEU A 13 -12.91 -11.48 -6.40
C LEU A 13 -12.23 -12.56 -5.54
N LEU A 14 -11.09 -12.25 -4.93
CA LEU A 14 -10.36 -13.17 -4.07
C LEU A 14 -11.16 -13.55 -2.82
N ASP A 15 -11.86 -12.59 -2.20
CA ASP A 15 -12.77 -12.87 -1.08
C ASP A 15 -13.91 -13.80 -1.50
N LYS A 16 -14.53 -13.56 -2.65
CA LYS A 16 -15.57 -14.44 -3.20
C LYS A 16 -15.05 -15.87 -3.43
N GLN A 17 -13.86 -16.01 -4.01
CA GLN A 17 -13.25 -17.33 -4.26
C GLN A 17 -12.87 -18.04 -2.97
N TYR A 18 -12.31 -17.30 -1.99
CA TYR A 18 -11.99 -17.82 -0.67
C TYR A 18 -13.22 -18.39 0.03
N ARG A 19 -14.32 -17.61 0.10
CA ARG A 19 -15.58 -18.05 0.71
C ARG A 19 -16.19 -19.26 0.01
N SER A 20 -16.08 -19.32 -1.32
CA SER A 20 -16.56 -20.48 -2.10
C SER A 20 -15.75 -21.74 -1.79
N ALA A 21 -14.44 -21.61 -1.60
CA ALA A 21 -13.55 -22.72 -1.25
C ALA A 21 -13.69 -23.18 0.22
N GLN A 22 -14.18 -22.33 1.12
CA GLN A 22 -14.43 -22.71 2.52
C GLN A 22 -15.51 -23.80 2.67
N GLY A 23 -16.41 -23.94 1.69
CA GLY A 23 -17.52 -24.91 1.70
C GLY A 23 -17.16 -26.37 1.35
N GLY A 24 -15.88 -26.75 1.38
CA GLY A 24 -15.43 -28.13 1.09
C GLY A 24 -14.23 -28.25 0.14
N GLY A 25 -13.59 -27.12 -0.21
CA GLY A 25 -12.40 -27.10 -1.06
C GLY A 25 -11.12 -27.48 -0.30
N PRO A 26 -10.04 -27.84 -1.02
CA PRO A 26 -8.75 -28.10 -0.41
C PRO A 26 -8.22 -26.90 0.39
N SER A 27 -7.71 -27.16 1.61
CA SER A 27 -7.18 -26.12 2.52
C SER A 27 -6.05 -25.28 1.92
N HIS A 28 -5.28 -25.83 0.98
CA HIS A 28 -4.21 -25.10 0.29
C HIS A 28 -4.74 -23.94 -0.57
N LEU A 29 -5.94 -24.06 -1.13
CA LEU A 29 -6.54 -22.99 -1.93
C LEU A 29 -6.87 -21.76 -1.07
N LEU A 30 -7.34 -21.98 0.15
CA LEU A 30 -7.61 -20.90 1.11
C LEU A 30 -6.33 -20.10 1.39
N ILE A 31 -5.22 -20.80 1.64
CA ILE A 31 -3.91 -20.18 1.87
C ILE A 31 -3.46 -19.41 0.62
N MET A 32 -3.64 -19.97 -0.58
CA MET A 32 -3.27 -19.29 -1.82
C MET A 32 -4.05 -18.00 -2.02
N TYR A 33 -5.37 -18.01 -1.82
CA TYR A 33 -6.20 -16.80 -1.95
C TYR A 33 -5.82 -15.73 -0.92
N SER A 34 -5.58 -16.11 0.34
CA SER A 34 -5.12 -15.18 1.38
C SER A 34 -3.75 -14.57 1.04
N LYS A 35 -2.78 -15.39 0.61
CA LYS A 35 -1.45 -14.89 0.22
C LYS A 35 -1.53 -13.97 -0.99
N LEU A 36 -2.36 -14.29 -1.98
CA LEU A 36 -2.53 -13.46 -3.16
C LEU A 36 -3.21 -12.12 -2.83
N ALA A 37 -4.24 -12.12 -1.99
CA ALA A 37 -4.90 -10.90 -1.54
C ALA A 37 -3.94 -9.98 -0.77
N LEU A 38 -3.07 -10.57 0.06
CA LEU A 38 -2.02 -9.84 0.76
C LEU A 38 -1.03 -9.20 -0.22
N LEU A 39 -0.56 -9.95 -1.22
CA LEU A 39 0.38 -9.44 -2.22
C LEU A 39 -0.22 -8.29 -3.04
N GLU A 40 -1.48 -8.42 -3.49
CA GLU A 40 -2.17 -7.36 -4.22
C GLU A 40 -2.32 -6.08 -3.36
N CYS A 41 -2.68 -6.24 -2.08
CA CYS A 41 -2.80 -5.10 -1.18
C CYS A 41 -1.44 -4.42 -0.94
N CYS A 42 -0.38 -5.20 -0.74
CA CYS A 42 0.99 -4.68 -0.61
C CYS A 42 1.46 -3.93 -1.86
N GLY A 43 1.27 -4.51 -3.05
CA GLY A 43 1.63 -3.88 -4.32
C GLY A 43 0.88 -2.57 -4.55
N TRP A 44 -0.41 -2.52 -4.20
CA TRP A 44 -1.20 -1.31 -4.27
C TRP A 44 -0.62 -0.15 -3.44
N PHE A 45 -0.12 -0.41 -2.23
CA PHE A 45 0.53 0.63 -1.42
C PHE A 45 1.81 1.12 -2.06
N GLU A 46 2.66 0.22 -2.54
CA GLU A 46 3.92 0.59 -3.23
C GLU A 46 3.62 1.49 -4.43
N GLU A 47 2.73 1.06 -5.32
CA GLU A 47 2.33 1.86 -6.50
C GLU A 47 1.69 3.20 -6.12
N SER A 48 0.86 3.22 -5.08
CA SER A 48 0.17 4.44 -4.64
C SER A 48 1.16 5.47 -4.07
N PHE A 49 2.14 5.02 -3.29
CA PHE A 49 3.17 5.88 -2.74
C PHE A 49 4.07 6.47 -3.82
N ASP A 50 4.48 5.65 -4.79
CA ASP A 50 5.22 6.11 -5.96
C ASP A 50 4.45 7.19 -6.72
N GLU A 51 3.17 6.93 -7.02
CA GLU A 51 2.31 7.86 -7.73
C GLU A 51 2.10 9.18 -6.96
N ILE A 52 1.92 9.15 -5.63
CA ILE A 52 1.83 10.36 -4.80
C ILE A 52 3.12 11.19 -4.92
N VAL A 53 4.28 10.54 -4.80
CA VAL A 53 5.57 11.23 -4.86
C VAL A 53 5.80 11.80 -6.27
N ILE A 54 5.44 11.08 -7.33
CA ILE A 54 5.51 11.59 -8.71
C ILE A 54 4.59 12.80 -8.89
N ASN A 55 3.37 12.75 -8.36
CA ASN A 55 2.41 13.85 -8.43
C ASN A 55 2.96 15.14 -7.82
N SER A 56 3.77 15.02 -6.77
CA SER A 56 4.37 16.14 -6.06
C SER A 56 5.25 17.08 -6.89
N VAL A 57 5.89 16.52 -7.91
CA VAL A 57 6.77 17.25 -8.82
C VAL A 57 6.17 17.42 -10.21
N ARG A 58 5.07 16.72 -10.53
CA ARG A 58 4.53 16.65 -11.89
C ARG A 58 4.15 18.02 -12.46
N LYS A 59 3.64 18.93 -11.64
CA LYS A 59 3.30 20.30 -12.04
C LYS A 59 4.52 21.23 -12.08
N LYS A 60 5.54 20.96 -11.26
CA LYS A 60 6.73 21.81 -11.08
C LYS A 60 7.82 21.54 -12.10
N LEU A 61 8.07 20.27 -12.36
CA LEU A 61 9.13 19.81 -13.26
C LEU A 61 8.49 19.36 -14.56
N ARG A 62 8.46 20.22 -15.58
CA ARG A 62 7.75 19.92 -16.84
C ARG A 62 8.42 18.81 -17.64
N TYR A 63 9.75 18.72 -17.61
CA TYR A 63 10.51 17.78 -18.44
C TYR A 63 10.85 16.49 -17.69
N VAL A 64 10.84 15.37 -18.42
CA VAL A 64 11.16 14.04 -17.87
C VAL A 64 12.58 13.98 -17.32
N ARG A 65 13.54 14.66 -17.98
CA ARG A 65 14.95 14.70 -17.55
C ARG A 65 15.11 15.30 -16.16
N ASP A 66 14.31 16.30 -15.81
CA ASP A 66 14.40 17.00 -14.53
C ASP A 66 13.83 16.14 -13.39
N ARG A 67 13.06 15.10 -13.73
CA ARG A 67 12.51 14.12 -12.79
C ARG A 67 13.37 12.86 -12.66
N LYS A 68 14.47 12.75 -13.42
CA LYS A 68 15.25 11.51 -13.53
C LYS A 68 15.71 11.01 -12.17
N ASP A 69 16.24 11.90 -11.33
CA ASP A 69 16.79 11.52 -10.02
C ASP A 69 15.69 11.06 -9.05
N LEU A 70 14.52 11.73 -9.09
CA LEU A 70 13.34 11.27 -8.34
C LEU A 70 12.88 9.89 -8.79
N MET A 71 12.78 9.67 -10.11
CA MET A 71 12.39 8.37 -10.65
C MET A 71 13.39 7.28 -10.27
N GLN A 72 14.68 7.59 -10.23
CA GLN A 72 15.70 6.66 -9.78
C GLN A 72 15.55 6.36 -8.28
N LYS A 73 15.27 7.37 -7.46
CA LYS A 73 15.03 7.20 -6.02
C LYS A 73 13.82 6.28 -5.77
N ILE A 74 12.73 6.52 -6.48
CA ILE A 74 11.53 5.68 -6.44
C ILE A 74 11.87 4.23 -6.82
N LYS A 75 12.50 4.01 -7.98
CA LYS A 75 12.90 2.67 -8.45
C LYS A 75 13.80 1.90 -7.48
N SER A 76 14.65 2.62 -6.75
CA SER A 76 15.56 2.02 -5.74
C SER A 76 14.90 1.74 -4.39
N THR A 77 13.67 2.20 -4.20
CA THR A 77 12.92 2.02 -2.96
C THR A 77 12.01 0.81 -3.12
N HIS A 78 12.20 -0.21 -2.27
CA HIS A 78 11.39 -1.43 -2.28
C HIS A 78 10.67 -1.58 -0.94
N GLY A 79 9.37 -1.83 -0.98
CA GLY A 79 8.53 -1.88 0.22
C GLY A 79 7.63 -0.66 0.40
N PHE A 80 6.71 -0.79 1.34
CA PHE A 80 5.65 0.17 1.62
C PHE A 80 5.64 0.64 3.08
N ASP A 81 6.74 0.52 3.82
CA ASP A 81 6.77 1.06 5.18
C ASP A 81 6.78 2.59 5.18
N TYR A 82 6.03 3.20 6.09
CA TYR A 82 5.93 4.66 6.12
C TYR A 82 7.28 5.33 6.39
N ASN A 83 8.00 4.89 7.42
CA ASN A 83 9.18 5.59 7.92
C ASN A 83 10.42 5.33 7.05
N THR A 84 10.53 4.13 6.50
CA THR A 84 11.72 3.67 5.77
C THR A 84 11.57 3.75 4.25
N ASN A 85 10.35 3.74 3.71
CA ASN A 85 10.11 3.85 2.27
C ASN A 85 9.40 5.17 1.90
N PHE A 86 8.16 5.36 2.34
CA PHE A 86 7.31 6.43 1.81
C PHE A 86 7.77 7.83 2.24
N ARG A 87 8.01 8.04 3.54
CA ARG A 87 8.43 9.33 4.07
C ARG A 87 9.76 9.81 3.47
N PRO A 88 10.82 9.00 3.33
CA PRO A 88 12.03 9.40 2.62
C PRO A 88 11.78 9.81 1.17
N MET A 89 10.91 9.10 0.44
CA MET A 89 10.54 9.48 -0.93
C MET A 89 9.78 10.80 -0.98
N LEU A 90 8.84 11.03 -0.05
CA LEU A 90 8.15 12.30 0.10
C LEU A 90 9.13 13.43 0.38
N VAL A 91 10.05 13.26 1.34
CA VAL A 91 11.06 14.28 1.66
C VAL A 91 11.92 14.60 0.45
N TYR A 92 12.31 13.58 -0.32
CA TYR A 92 13.07 13.77 -1.56
C TYR A 92 12.27 14.53 -2.63
N GLY A 93 10.96 14.30 -2.74
CA GLY A 93 10.09 14.94 -3.73
C GLY A 93 9.61 16.35 -3.37
N VAL A 94 9.21 16.59 -2.12
CA VAL A 94 8.61 17.87 -1.67
C VAL A 94 9.45 18.69 -0.70
N GLY A 95 10.49 18.10 -0.10
CA GLY A 95 11.31 18.71 0.94
C GLY A 95 10.73 18.54 2.35
N ILE A 96 11.62 18.54 3.35
CA ILE A 96 11.29 18.19 4.74
C ILE A 96 10.25 19.12 5.39
N CYS A 97 10.33 20.44 5.17
CA CYS A 97 9.38 21.39 5.76
C CYS A 97 7.94 21.08 5.32
N LYS A 98 7.72 20.84 4.02
CA LYS A 98 6.41 20.48 3.50
C LYS A 98 5.94 19.12 4.00
N VAL A 99 6.84 18.14 4.13
CA VAL A 99 6.47 16.84 4.73
C VAL A 99 5.98 17.02 6.16
N LEU A 100 6.63 17.85 6.98
CA LEU A 100 6.19 18.09 8.35
C LEU A 100 4.80 18.74 8.40
N ASP A 101 4.50 19.68 7.49
CA ASP A 101 3.17 20.28 7.39
C ASP A 101 2.10 19.27 6.96
N ILE A 102 2.43 18.41 5.99
CA ILE A 102 1.55 17.30 5.56
C ILE A 102 1.33 16.34 6.73
N GLU A 103 2.38 15.90 7.41
CA GLU A 103 2.29 14.98 8.56
C GLU A 103 1.40 15.56 9.65
N LYS A 104 1.57 16.85 9.97
CA LYS A 104 0.73 17.56 10.95
C LYS A 104 -0.75 17.60 10.53
N GLU A 105 -1.03 17.83 9.25
CA GLU A 105 -2.40 17.83 8.73
C GLU A 105 -3.03 16.44 8.75
N MET A 106 -2.25 15.41 8.41
CA MET A 106 -2.71 14.01 8.47
C MET A 106 -2.92 13.54 9.93
N ASP A 107 -2.07 13.97 10.87
CA ASP A 107 -2.20 13.63 12.29
C ASP A 107 -3.42 14.27 12.95
N ARG A 108 -3.84 15.48 12.53
CA ARG A 108 -5.05 16.14 13.06
C ARG A 108 -6.31 15.27 12.92
N ASN A 109 -6.37 14.45 11.87
CA ASN A 109 -7.49 13.55 11.62
C ASN A 109 -7.22 12.11 12.09
N GLY A 110 -6.04 11.84 12.67
CA GLY A 110 -5.59 10.48 13.02
C GLY A 110 -5.17 9.62 11.83
N ASP A 111 -5.28 10.13 10.60
CA ASP A 111 -5.05 9.40 9.35
C ASP A 111 -3.63 8.82 9.28
N LEU A 112 -2.61 9.58 9.72
CA LEU A 112 -1.22 9.10 9.70
C LEU A 112 -1.00 7.95 10.70
N THR A 113 -1.68 7.97 11.85
CA THR A 113 -1.60 6.88 12.84
C THR A 113 -2.27 5.63 12.30
N VAL A 114 -3.47 5.77 11.72
CA VAL A 114 -4.18 4.66 11.06
C VAL A 114 -3.35 4.05 9.94
N LEU A 115 -2.77 4.89 9.07
CA LEU A 115 -1.93 4.45 7.96
C LEU A 115 -0.72 3.65 8.48
N LYS A 116 0.06 4.20 9.41
CA LYS A 116 1.22 3.50 10.00
C LYS A 116 0.83 2.16 10.63
N GLY A 117 -0.30 2.10 11.34
CA GLY A 117 -0.82 0.87 11.93
C GLY A 117 -1.12 -0.20 10.87
N VAL A 118 -1.81 0.17 9.79
CA VAL A 118 -2.14 -0.75 8.69
C VAL A 118 -0.87 -1.26 7.99
N LEU A 119 0.08 -0.38 7.67
CA LEU A 119 1.34 -0.77 7.01
C LEU A 119 2.18 -1.71 7.89
N GLY A 120 2.21 -1.46 9.21
CA GLY A 120 2.88 -2.33 10.18
C GLY A 120 2.29 -3.73 10.24
N ASN A 121 0.95 -3.83 10.23
CA ASN A 121 0.24 -5.11 10.19
C ASN A 121 0.52 -5.86 8.88
N LEU A 122 0.42 -5.18 7.74
CA LEU A 122 0.70 -5.76 6.42
C LEU A 122 2.14 -6.25 6.29
N ASN A 123 3.12 -5.50 6.80
CA ASN A 123 4.51 -5.95 6.81
C ASN A 123 4.70 -7.22 7.66
N SER A 124 4.03 -7.28 8.81
CA SER A 124 4.07 -8.47 9.67
C SER A 124 3.44 -9.69 8.98
N MET A 125 2.27 -9.51 8.35
CA MET A 125 1.57 -10.54 7.58
C MET A 125 2.42 -11.02 6.39
N ARG A 126 3.03 -10.09 5.65
CA ARG A 126 3.90 -10.39 4.48
C ARG A 126 5.10 -11.23 4.91
N ARG A 127 5.74 -10.86 6.03
CA ARG A 127 6.86 -11.62 6.59
C ARG A 127 6.46 -13.05 6.92
N VAL A 128 5.31 -13.25 7.58
CA VAL A 128 4.78 -14.59 7.86
C VAL A 128 4.52 -15.35 6.55
N ALA A 129 3.85 -14.72 5.59
CA ALA A 129 3.54 -15.36 4.30
C ALA A 129 4.78 -15.80 3.49
N ALA A 130 5.86 -15.04 3.57
CA ALA A 130 7.12 -15.34 2.88
C ALA A 130 7.93 -16.46 3.56
N HIS A 131 7.87 -16.57 4.89
CA HIS A 131 8.62 -17.57 5.64
C HIS A 131 7.86 -18.89 5.84
N THR A 132 6.55 -18.92 5.59
CA THR A 132 5.74 -20.14 5.72
C THR A 132 5.66 -20.90 4.39
N THR A 133 6.34 -22.04 4.31
CA THR A 133 6.20 -23.03 3.22
C THR A 133 4.98 -23.93 3.46
N SER A 134 4.46 -24.53 2.38
CA SER A 134 3.26 -25.38 2.37
C SER A 134 3.33 -26.65 3.23
N ASN A 135 4.48 -26.95 3.84
CA ASN A 135 4.68 -28.13 4.69
C ASN A 135 4.53 -27.84 6.20
N GLY A 136 4.32 -26.57 6.59
CA GLY A 136 4.06 -26.18 7.99
C GLY A 136 2.57 -26.20 8.31
N ILE A 137 2.14 -27.25 9.02
CA ILE A 137 0.75 -27.45 9.48
C ILE A 137 0.32 -26.27 10.39
N THR A 138 -0.93 -25.82 10.22
CA THR A 138 -1.68 -24.88 11.11
C THR A 138 -1.16 -23.44 11.25
N GLN A 139 -1.06 -22.69 10.15
CA GLN A 139 -1.12 -21.23 10.23
C GLN A 139 -2.34 -20.68 9.48
N THR A 140 -3.23 -20.05 10.25
CA THR A 140 -4.37 -19.29 9.73
C THR A 140 -3.84 -18.01 9.11
N PHE A 141 -3.91 -17.90 7.80
CA PHE A 141 -3.72 -16.61 7.13
C PHE A 141 -4.98 -15.76 7.30
N PRO A 142 -4.84 -14.42 7.41
CA PRO A 142 -6.01 -13.54 7.34
C PRO A 142 -6.78 -13.80 6.06
N ASP A 143 -8.11 -13.78 6.14
CA ASP A 143 -8.95 -13.89 4.96
C ASP A 143 -8.76 -12.68 4.02
N PRO A 144 -9.11 -12.79 2.73
CA PRO A 144 -9.05 -11.65 1.82
C PRO A 144 -9.92 -10.46 2.24
N ALA A 145 -11.01 -10.70 3.00
CA ALA A 145 -11.85 -9.62 3.55
C ALA A 145 -11.06 -8.69 4.47
N THR A 146 -10.06 -9.19 5.18
CA THR A 146 -9.12 -8.38 5.98
C THR A 146 -8.36 -7.39 5.10
N MET A 147 -7.85 -7.83 3.95
CA MET A 147 -7.14 -6.95 3.00
C MET A 147 -8.08 -5.92 2.38
N LEU A 148 -9.31 -6.32 2.07
CA LEU A 148 -10.35 -5.40 1.59
C LEU A 148 -10.69 -4.33 2.65
N SER A 149 -10.73 -4.70 3.94
CA SER A 149 -10.93 -3.75 5.04
C SER A 149 -9.78 -2.75 5.14
N TYR A 150 -8.53 -3.21 5.04
CA TYR A 150 -7.36 -2.32 5.00
C TYR A 150 -7.39 -1.39 3.81
N TYR A 151 -7.70 -1.89 2.60
CA TYR A 151 -7.88 -1.06 1.42
C TYR A 151 -8.95 0.02 1.65
N ASN A 152 -10.16 -0.36 2.10
CA ASN A 152 -11.26 0.58 2.29
C ASN A 152 -10.94 1.64 3.35
N THR A 153 -10.24 1.25 4.42
CA THR A 153 -9.82 2.14 5.50
C THR A 153 -8.77 3.14 5.03
N THR A 154 -7.80 2.70 4.23
CA THR A 154 -6.64 3.53 3.85
C THR A 154 -6.82 4.27 2.53
N PHE A 155 -7.70 3.83 1.65
CA PHE A 155 -8.00 4.51 0.39
C PHE A 155 -8.32 6.02 0.56
N PRO A 156 -9.22 6.45 1.47
CA PRO A 156 -9.46 7.88 1.68
C PRO A 156 -8.22 8.63 2.18
N ILE A 157 -7.35 7.96 2.95
CA ILE A 157 -6.10 8.53 3.47
C ILE A 157 -5.09 8.73 2.33
N ILE A 158 -4.90 7.72 1.48
CA ILE A 158 -4.05 7.78 0.29
C ILE A 158 -4.54 8.87 -0.68
N ARG A 159 -5.86 8.98 -0.86
CA ARG A 159 -6.47 10.04 -1.68
C ARG A 159 -6.19 11.43 -1.10
N ARG A 160 -6.28 11.60 0.22
CA ARG A 160 -5.96 12.88 0.88
C ARG A 160 -4.49 13.26 0.68
N TYR A 161 -3.56 12.30 0.81
CA TYR A 161 -2.15 12.53 0.47
C TYR A 161 -1.98 13.02 -0.97
N TRP A 162 -2.63 12.35 -1.93
CA TRP A 162 -2.59 12.74 -3.34
C TRP A 162 -3.05 14.19 -3.56
N GLU A 163 -4.16 14.58 -2.92
CA GLU A 163 -4.74 15.92 -3.02
C GLU A 163 -3.84 17.01 -2.40
N ILE A 164 -3.33 16.79 -1.18
CA ILE A 164 -2.45 17.76 -0.50
C ILE A 164 -1.13 17.94 -1.26
N VAL A 165 -0.54 16.84 -1.72
CA VAL A 165 0.73 16.85 -2.43
C VAL A 165 0.60 17.47 -3.83
N GLY A 166 -0.54 17.25 -4.51
CA GLY A 166 -0.81 17.80 -5.85
C GLY A 166 -1.28 19.25 -5.88
N SER A 167 -1.72 19.80 -4.75
CA SER A 167 -2.10 21.21 -4.60
C SER A 167 -0.90 22.15 -4.38
N ASN A 168 0.30 21.56 -4.24
CA ASN A 168 1.57 22.22 -3.92
C ASN A 168 2.42 22.53 -5.15
#